data_AF-A0A2G1YQ87-F1
#
_entry.id   AF-A0A2G1YQ87-F1
#
_cell.length_a   1.000
_cell.length_b   1.000
_cell.length_c   1.000
_cell.angle_alpha   90.00
_cell.angle_beta   90.00
_cell.angle_gamma   90.00
#
_symmetry.space_group_name_H-M   'P 1'
#
loop_
_entity.id
_entity.type
_entity.pdbx_description
1 polymer ?
#
loop_
_entity_poly.entity_id
_entity_poly.type
_entity_poly.pdbx_seq_one_letter_code
_entity_poly.pdbx_strand_id
1 'polypeptide(L)'
;MPILTPDYSTLSHEDMASAIGLKLKHIPMLITSFLQETPPILQALEDAIDSKDYTAIKEHSHALKGSAGNLRFDDIYKMSKDLELAGSDTNKDFEYTAYLQALKDAVATIPTV
;
A
#
# COMPACT_ATOMS: atom_id res chain seq x y z
N MET A 1 -12.13 -3.48 -9.34
CA MET A 1 -12.03 -2.05 -9.71
C MET A 1 -10.86 -1.91 -10.69
N PRO A 2 -10.59 -0.74 -11.33
CA PRO A 2 -9.41 -0.62 -12.17
C PRO A 2 -8.14 -0.66 -11.31
N ILE A 3 -7.12 -1.38 -11.80
CA ILE A 3 -5.77 -1.32 -11.25
C ILE A 3 -5.24 0.10 -11.49
N LEU A 4 -4.65 0.69 -10.46
CA LEU A 4 -4.10 2.04 -10.50
C LEU A 4 -2.59 1.99 -10.72
N THR A 5 -2.04 3.01 -11.37
CA THR A 5 -0.59 3.18 -11.56
C THR A 5 -0.17 4.55 -11.05
N PRO A 6 -0.28 4.81 -9.73
CA PRO A 6 0.06 6.11 -9.17
C PRO A 6 1.57 6.35 -9.21
N ASP A 7 1.96 7.62 -9.28
CA ASP A 7 3.35 8.07 -9.22
C ASP A 7 3.50 9.10 -8.08
N TYR A 8 4.27 8.73 -7.07
CA TYR A 8 4.55 9.54 -5.89
C TYR A 8 5.91 10.26 -5.97
N SER A 9 6.61 10.24 -7.12
CA SER A 9 7.92 10.88 -7.28
C SER A 9 7.90 12.41 -7.10
N THR A 10 6.74 13.02 -7.28
CA THR A 10 6.51 14.48 -7.14
C THR A 10 5.70 14.84 -5.89
N LEU A 11 5.67 13.93 -4.89
CA LEU A 11 4.93 14.10 -3.65
C LEU A 11 5.34 15.40 -2.91
N SER A 12 4.34 16.21 -2.56
CA SER A 12 4.50 17.42 -1.77
C SER A 12 4.42 17.11 -0.27
N HIS A 13 5.55 17.26 0.44
CA HIS A 13 5.58 17.05 1.89
C HIS A 13 4.76 18.10 2.65
N GLU A 14 4.67 19.32 2.13
CA GLU A 14 3.84 20.39 2.67
C GLU A 14 2.36 20.04 2.61
N ASP A 15 1.89 19.53 1.47
CA ASP A 15 0.50 19.11 1.32
C ASP A 15 0.20 17.91 2.20
N MET A 16 1.12 16.94 2.29
CA MET A 16 1.00 15.80 3.21
C MET A 16 0.93 16.25 4.67
N ALA A 17 1.81 17.17 5.09
CA ALA A 17 1.82 17.71 6.45
C ALA A 17 0.50 18.39 6.81
N SER A 18 0.00 19.25 5.91
CA SER A 18 -1.29 19.92 6.05
C SER A 18 -2.45 18.91 6.11
N ALA A 19 -2.41 17.92 5.22
CA ALA A 19 -3.40 16.87 5.08
C ALA A 19 -3.60 16.00 6.33
N ILE A 20 -2.52 15.68 7.04
CA ILE A 20 -2.53 14.81 8.22
C ILE A 20 -2.41 15.59 9.53
N GLY A 21 -2.39 16.93 9.47
CA GLY A 21 -2.35 17.81 10.64
C GLY A 21 -1.02 17.78 11.42
N LEU A 22 0.09 17.52 10.74
CA LEU A 22 1.43 17.45 11.34
C LEU A 22 2.35 18.57 10.84
N LYS A 23 3.44 18.80 11.57
CA LYS A 23 4.48 19.74 11.12
C LYS A 23 5.33 19.08 10.03
N LEU A 24 5.70 19.85 9.00
CA LEU A 24 6.55 19.41 7.88
C LEU A 24 7.79 18.60 8.31
N LYS A 25 8.44 19.00 9.40
CA LYS A 25 9.62 18.33 9.95
C LYS A 25 9.41 16.86 10.34
N HIS A 26 8.18 16.41 10.52
CA HIS A 26 7.85 15.02 10.88
C HIS A 26 7.59 14.14 9.66
N ILE A 27 7.33 14.73 8.49
CA ILE A 27 6.99 13.97 7.27
C ILE A 27 8.10 13.01 6.83
N PRO A 28 9.39 13.41 6.80
CA PRO A 28 10.45 12.49 6.39
C PRO A 28 10.53 11.23 7.26
N MET A 29 10.35 11.38 8.58
CA MET A 29 10.33 10.25 9.52
C MET A 29 9.18 9.30 9.22
N LEU A 30 7.99 9.81 8.95
CA LEU A 30 6.81 8.98 8.68
C LEU A 30 6.91 8.23 7.35
N ILE A 31 7.39 8.90 6.30
CA ILE A 31 7.65 8.26 5.00
C ILE A 31 8.73 7.17 5.19
N THR A 32 9.79 7.46 5.96
CA THR A 32 10.83 6.47 6.26
C THR A 32 10.26 5.25 6.98
N SER A 33 9.43 5.44 8.01
CA SER A 33 8.77 4.33 8.70
C SER A 33 7.89 3.50 7.76
N PHE A 34 7.09 4.16 6.91
CA PHE A 34 6.28 3.47 5.90
C PHE A 34 7.15 2.63 4.94
N LEU A 35 8.24 3.19 4.43
CA LEU A 35 9.16 2.50 3.52
C LEU A 35 9.94 1.36 4.19
N GLN A 36 10.11 1.38 5.51
CA GLN A 36 10.71 0.29 6.28
C GLN A 36 9.71 -0.85 6.56
N GLU A 37 8.46 -0.50 6.84
CA GLU A 37 7.40 -1.47 7.16
C GLU A 37 6.82 -2.15 5.93
N THR A 38 6.78 -1.47 4.79
CA THR A 38 6.09 -1.95 3.59
C THR A 38 6.74 -3.16 2.90
N PRO A 39 8.07 -3.23 2.70
CA PRO A 39 8.70 -4.36 2.01
C PRO A 39 8.38 -5.75 2.60
N PRO A 40 8.48 -6.00 3.93
CA PRO A 40 8.11 -7.30 4.47
C PRO A 40 6.61 -7.61 4.34
N ILE A 41 5.73 -6.59 4.35
CA ILE A 41 4.29 -6.79 4.11
C ILE A 41 4.03 -7.21 2.66
N LEU A 42 4.68 -6.56 1.69
CA LEU A 42 4.56 -6.91 0.28
C LEU A 42 5.10 -8.31 -0.02
N GLN A 43 6.19 -8.72 0.63
CA GLN A 43 6.71 -10.09 0.49
C GLN A 43 5.73 -11.12 1.08
N ALA A 44 5.21 -10.89 2.28
CA ALA A 44 4.25 -11.81 2.89
C ALA A 44 2.95 -11.90 2.07
N LEU A 45 2.51 -10.79 1.48
CA LEU A 45 1.38 -10.75 0.55
C LEU A 45 1.66 -11.57 -0.73
N GLU A 46 2.87 -11.48 -1.28
CA GLU A 46 3.31 -12.30 -2.42
C GLU A 46 3.25 -13.80 -2.09
N ASP A 47 3.84 -14.21 -0.97
CA ASP A 47 3.85 -15.60 -0.52
C ASP A 47 2.42 -16.13 -0.30
N ALA A 48 1.52 -15.29 0.24
CA ALA A 48 0.11 -15.61 0.42
C ALA A 48 -0.65 -15.76 -0.91
N ILE A 49 -0.34 -14.91 -1.91
CA ILE A 49 -0.91 -15.00 -3.27
C ILE A 49 -0.46 -16.30 -3.94
N ASP A 50 0.84 -16.62 -3.89
CA ASP A 50 1.41 -17.82 -4.51
C ASP A 50 0.85 -19.11 -3.90
N SER A 51 0.65 -19.12 -2.58
CA SER A 51 0.05 -20.24 -1.85
C SER A 51 -1.49 -20.27 -1.88
N LYS A 52 -2.13 -19.25 -2.47
CA LYS A 52 -3.59 -19.05 -2.47
C LYS A 52 -4.20 -19.02 -1.06
N ASP A 53 -3.47 -18.49 -0.08
CA ASP A 53 -3.95 -18.27 1.27
C ASP A 53 -4.75 -16.96 1.35
N TYR A 54 -6.04 -17.02 1.03
CA TYR A 54 -6.93 -15.86 1.03
C TYR A 54 -7.07 -15.18 2.40
N THR A 55 -6.87 -15.92 3.49
CA THR A 55 -6.89 -15.35 4.85
C THR A 55 -5.66 -14.47 5.06
N ALA A 56 -4.47 -14.99 4.71
CA ALA A 56 -3.24 -14.22 4.77
C ALA A 56 -3.25 -13.04 3.78
N ILE A 57 -3.79 -13.20 2.57
CA ILE A 57 -3.98 -12.09 1.61
C ILE A 57 -4.79 -10.98 2.25
N LYS A 58 -5.92 -11.29 2.88
CA LYS A 58 -6.75 -10.31 3.58
C LYS A 58 -5.96 -9.61 4.69
N GLU A 59 -5.27 -10.37 5.54
CA GLU A 59 -4.54 -9.83 6.70
C GLU A 59 -3.39 -8.90 6.28
N HIS A 60 -2.56 -9.31 5.33
CA HIS A 60 -1.44 -8.49 4.84
C HIS A 60 -1.92 -7.26 4.08
N SER A 61 -3.00 -7.39 3.29
CA SER A 61 -3.63 -6.24 2.61
C SER A 61 -4.24 -5.25 3.60
N HIS A 62 -4.84 -5.73 4.69
CA HIS A 62 -5.35 -4.88 5.78
C HIS A 62 -4.22 -4.07 6.43
N ALA A 63 -3.09 -4.70 6.71
CA ALA A 63 -1.93 -4.05 7.30
C ALA A 63 -1.38 -2.94 6.38
N LEU A 64 -1.19 -3.24 5.09
CA LEU A 64 -0.73 -2.26 4.11
C LEU A 64 -1.71 -1.09 3.95
N LYS A 65 -3.01 -1.38 3.87
CA LYS A 65 -4.08 -0.37 3.84
C LYS A 65 -4.00 0.57 5.04
N GLY A 66 -3.81 0.02 6.24
CA GLY A 66 -3.68 0.81 7.47
C GLY A 66 -2.49 1.76 7.43
N SER A 67 -1.31 1.24 7.03
CA SER A 67 -0.10 2.05 6.93
C SER A 67 -0.23 3.15 5.87
N ALA A 68 -0.77 2.84 4.69
CA ALA A 68 -1.00 3.80 3.62
C ALA A 68 -2.03 4.88 3.98
N GLY A 69 -3.09 4.51 4.70
CA GLY A 69 -4.15 5.42 5.13
C GLY A 69 -3.65 6.52 6.08
N ASN A 70 -2.68 6.21 6.94
CA ASN A 70 -2.10 7.19 7.88
C ASN A 70 -1.34 8.32 7.19
N LEU A 71 -0.82 8.07 5.97
CA LEU A 71 -0.04 9.05 5.19
C LEU A 71 -0.79 9.58 3.97
N ARG A 72 -2.05 9.17 3.79
CA ARG A 72 -2.86 9.49 2.61
C ARG A 72 -2.21 9.08 1.28
N PHE A 73 -1.55 7.94 1.26
CA PHE A 73 -1.21 7.26 0.01
C PHE A 73 -2.49 6.62 -0.57
N ASP A 74 -3.41 7.47 -1.03
CA ASP A 74 -4.81 7.11 -1.29
C ASP A 74 -4.97 5.98 -2.31
N ASP A 75 -4.09 5.90 -3.30
CA ASP A 75 -4.17 4.87 -4.33
C ASP A 75 -3.58 3.53 -3.85
N ILE A 76 -2.51 3.55 -3.05
CA ILE A 76 -2.03 2.35 -2.32
C ILE A 76 -3.12 1.86 -1.36
N TYR A 77 -3.77 2.78 -0.64
CA TYR A 77 -4.90 2.48 0.24
C TYR A 77 -6.05 1.79 -0.52
N LYS A 78 -6.48 2.35 -1.66
CA LYS A 78 -7.57 1.78 -2.48
C LYS A 78 -7.23 0.39 -2.99
N MET A 79 -6.02 0.21 -3.55
CA MET A 79 -5.59 -1.09 -4.08
C MET A 79 -5.47 -2.14 -2.97
N SER A 80 -4.96 -1.76 -1.80
CA SER A 80 -4.86 -2.63 -0.63
C SER A 80 -6.24 -3.00 -0.08
N LYS A 81 -7.20 -2.06 -0.09
CA LYS A 81 -8.60 -2.33 0.27
C LYS A 81 -9.26 -3.31 -0.71
N ASP A 82 -9.00 -3.19 -2.00
CA ASP A 82 -9.54 -4.11 -3.00
C ASP A 82 -9.01 -5.54 -2.80
N LEU A 83 -7.71 -5.69 -2.55
CA LEU A 83 -7.10 -6.97 -2.22
C LEU A 83 -7.64 -7.56 -0.91
N GLU A 84 -7.82 -6.73 0.13
CA GLU A 84 -8.41 -7.15 1.40
C GLU A 84 -9.83 -7.70 1.21
N LEU A 85 -10.66 -7.00 0.42
CA LEU A 85 -12.02 -7.45 0.10
C LEU A 85 -12.00 -8.75 -0.72
N ALA A 86 -11.15 -8.82 -1.74
CA ALA A 86 -11.02 -10.02 -2.57
C ALA A 86 -10.57 -11.24 -1.75
N GLY A 87 -9.59 -11.08 -0.87
CA GLY A 87 -9.15 -12.11 0.08
C GLY A 87 -10.27 -12.51 1.05
N SER A 88 -11.01 -11.53 1.59
CA SER A 88 -12.16 -11.78 2.46
C SER A 88 -13.25 -12.61 1.76
N ASP A 89 -13.50 -12.35 0.49
CA ASP A 89 -14.50 -13.05 -0.32
C ASP A 89 -13.97 -14.36 -0.93
N THR A 90 -12.68 -14.67 -0.73
CA THR A 90 -12.00 -15.81 -1.40
C THR A 90 -12.20 -15.77 -2.92
N ASN A 91 -12.17 -14.57 -3.51
CA ASN A 91 -12.50 -14.36 -4.90
C ASN A 91 -11.37 -14.89 -5.80
N LYS A 92 -11.59 -16.00 -6.49
CA LYS A 92 -10.57 -16.66 -7.32
C LYS A 92 -10.34 -15.99 -8.68
N ASP A 93 -11.28 -15.16 -9.11
CA ASP A 93 -11.24 -14.45 -10.39
C ASP A 93 -10.62 -13.05 -10.26
N PHE A 94 -10.14 -12.69 -9.06
CA PHE A 94 -9.47 -11.43 -8.81
C PHE A 94 -8.01 -11.47 -9.27
N GLU A 95 -7.54 -10.37 -9.88
CA GLU A 95 -6.20 -10.23 -10.44
C GLU A 95 -5.15 -9.91 -9.35
N TYR A 96 -4.96 -10.82 -8.38
CA TYR A 96 -4.10 -10.59 -7.21
C TYR A 96 -2.66 -10.19 -7.57
N THR A 97 -2.04 -10.93 -8.49
CA THR A 97 -0.65 -10.68 -8.92
C THR A 97 -0.50 -9.32 -9.57
N ALA A 98 -1.47 -8.88 -10.37
CA ALA A 98 -1.44 -7.58 -11.03
C ALA A 98 -1.61 -6.43 -10.02
N TYR A 99 -2.49 -6.59 -9.03
CA TYR A 99 -2.63 -5.64 -7.93
C TYR A 99 -1.37 -5.58 -7.05
N LEU A 100 -0.75 -6.73 -6.73
CA LEU A 100 0.52 -6.76 -6.01
C LEU A 100 1.63 -6.04 -6.77
N GLN A 101 1.74 -6.28 -8.08
CA GLN A 101 2.74 -5.60 -8.91
C GLN A 101 2.51 -4.09 -8.93
N ALA A 102 1.26 -3.65 -9.10
CA ALA A 102 0.92 -2.23 -9.06
C ALA A 102 1.24 -1.57 -7.70
N LEU A 103 1.06 -2.29 -6.59
CA LEU A 103 1.48 -1.83 -5.27
C LEU A 103 3.00 -1.70 -5.15
N LYS A 104 3.75 -2.71 -5.63
CA LYS A 104 5.22 -2.68 -5.65
C LYS A 104 5.73 -1.48 -6.46
N ASP A 105 5.16 -1.27 -7.64
CA ASP A 105 5.52 -0.16 -8.54
C ASP A 105 5.20 1.19 -7.89
N ALA A 106 4.00 1.35 -7.32
CA ALA A 106 3.59 2.55 -6.61
C ALA A 106 4.54 2.90 -5.46
N VAL A 107 4.87 1.93 -4.62
CA VAL A 107 5.79 2.12 -3.48
C VAL A 107 7.19 2.51 -3.97
N ALA A 108 7.66 1.93 -5.07
CA ALA A 108 8.97 2.24 -5.64
C ALA A 108 9.08 3.69 -6.18
N THR A 109 7.96 4.35 -6.48
CA THR A 109 7.97 5.77 -6.88
C THR A 109 8.09 6.74 -5.71
N ILE A 110 7.88 6.29 -4.46
CA ILE A 110 7.97 7.15 -3.28
C ILE A 110 9.44 7.53 -3.06
N PRO A 111 9.79 8.82 -3.06
CA PRO A 111 11.17 9.24 -2.87
C PRO A 111 11.66 8.88 -1.47
N THR A 112 12.90 8.41 -1.37
CA THR A 112 13.60 8.33 -0.08
C THR A 112 13.92 9.73 0.40
N VAL A 113 13.67 10.00 1.67
CA VAL A 113 13.64 11.33 2.30
C VAL A 113 14.73 11.52 3.33
#